data_AF-A0AAN6S9X9-F1
#
_entry.id   AF-A0AAN6S9X9-F1
#
_cell.length_a   1.000
_cell.length_b   1.000
_cell.length_c   1.000
_cell.angle_alpha   90.00
_cell.angle_beta   90.00
_cell.angle_gamma   90.00
#
_symmetry.space_group_name_H-M   'P 1'
#
loop_
_entity.id
_entity.type
_entity.pdbx_description
1 polymer ?
#
loop_
_entity_poly.entity_id
_entity_poly.type
_entity_poly.pdbx_seq_one_letter_code
_entity_poly.pdbx_strand_id
1 'polypeptide(L)'
;MGSIEATAYGVLILCEARNMCFFNNLRRELDDAIHRGATFLNTAAPGSASAEHLWIEKVSYTSTAVTEAYVLAAQKAASSPVGHVSIGTPFQMDVHMAPAKMAGYVQLFRQTPLFSSVPKWQVWLSVFEASLFMPLLRARRLEVFPRKGMEKDKYFEIIPFTWTSCNNRSRTFASTSFLYDMMVISFLNYQADEFMEAVAGPAFLGNLSGLRRLIDGLFSAEDTAEAVTVNDTNDRDGSDSDSGVSMNGKESASENVAEIDMATQDAKQEEDVGIPLRRFVSHVLSHPSILNASSWDRATLRRELRIFLLAHVSQIEDNDRFGRDQDNAKIDRDVFSSATTSFFQWVRTTSADHTSCPYSFAFVSSLLSASVAGGADCFPSAREKYLAEAACRHLATMCRMYNDYGSLARDRAERNLNSINFPEFSRGGASNVDGADDEAKKAALFAVAEYERSCLDLALDRLEKEP
;
A
#
# COMPACT_ATOMS: atom_id res chain seq x y z
N MET A 1 -25.10 -15.89 -24.17
CA MET A 1 -26.48 -15.93 -23.62
C MET A 1 -26.36 -16.13 -22.11
N GLY A 2 -27.19 -15.47 -21.30
CA GLY A 2 -27.13 -15.59 -19.84
C GLY A 2 -27.84 -16.84 -19.34
N SER A 3 -27.35 -17.43 -18.25
CA SER A 3 -27.94 -18.61 -17.61
C SER A 3 -29.28 -18.29 -16.94
N ILE A 4 -30.32 -19.09 -17.21
CA ILE A 4 -31.66 -18.92 -16.60
C ILE A 4 -31.58 -19.07 -15.09
N GLU A 5 -30.96 -20.16 -14.64
CA GLU A 5 -30.89 -20.49 -13.22
C GLU A 5 -30.00 -19.49 -12.46
N ALA A 6 -28.84 -19.09 -13.02
CA ALA A 6 -28.03 -18.05 -12.39
C ALA A 6 -28.77 -16.70 -12.31
N THR A 7 -29.60 -16.38 -13.30
CA THR A 7 -30.44 -15.18 -13.26
C THR A 7 -31.51 -15.28 -12.18
N ALA A 8 -32.12 -16.46 -11.98
CA ALA A 8 -33.07 -16.70 -10.90
C ALA A 8 -32.41 -16.51 -9.51
N TYR A 9 -31.20 -17.04 -9.31
CA TYR A 9 -30.41 -16.78 -8.09
C TYR A 9 -30.15 -15.28 -7.89
N GLY A 10 -29.72 -14.59 -8.95
CA GLY A 10 -29.48 -13.15 -8.90
C GLY A 10 -30.73 -12.36 -8.49
N VAL A 11 -31.89 -12.67 -9.07
CA VAL A 11 -33.16 -12.01 -8.73
C VAL A 11 -33.54 -12.24 -7.27
N LEU A 12 -33.40 -13.47 -6.75
CA LEU A 12 -33.69 -13.77 -5.35
C LEU A 12 -32.77 -13.00 -4.40
N ILE A 13 -31.46 -12.96 -4.69
CA ILE A 13 -30.48 -12.21 -3.90
C ILE A 13 -30.82 -10.72 -3.89
N LEU A 14 -31.15 -10.15 -5.06
CA LEU A 14 -31.51 -8.74 -5.17
C LEU A 14 -32.81 -8.41 -4.43
N CYS A 15 -33.81 -9.30 -4.47
CA CYS A 15 -35.05 -9.15 -3.71
C CYS A 15 -34.81 -9.14 -2.19
N GLU A 16 -33.88 -9.94 -1.68
CA GLU A 16 -33.48 -9.91 -0.27
C GLU A 16 -32.67 -8.65 0.06
N ALA A 17 -31.69 -8.28 -0.78
CA ALA A 17 -30.94 -7.04 -0.62
C ALA A 17 -31.86 -5.81 -0.56
N ARG A 18 -32.90 -5.80 -1.39
CA ARG A 18 -33.92 -4.76 -1.41
C ARG A 18 -34.64 -4.54 -0.07
N ASN A 19 -34.67 -5.54 0.81
CA ASN A 19 -35.27 -5.43 2.14
C ASN A 19 -34.30 -4.88 3.20
N MET A 20 -33.00 -4.79 2.91
CA MET A 20 -32.00 -4.30 3.87
C MET A 20 -31.93 -2.77 3.87
N CYS A 21 -31.92 -2.15 5.06
CA CYS A 21 -31.82 -0.69 5.20
C CYS A 21 -30.54 -0.09 4.57
N PHE A 22 -29.48 -0.89 4.45
CA PHE A 22 -28.19 -0.50 3.86
C PHE A 22 -28.30 -0.06 2.40
N PHE A 23 -29.24 -0.64 1.65
CA PHE A 23 -29.40 -0.41 0.22
C PHE A 23 -30.52 0.57 -0.14
N ASN A 24 -31.06 1.30 0.84
CA ASN A 24 -32.12 2.29 0.61
C ASN A 24 -31.74 3.34 -0.46
N ASN A 25 -30.47 3.76 -0.51
CA ASN A 25 -29.98 4.73 -1.51
C ASN A 25 -29.79 4.14 -2.91
N LEU A 26 -29.88 2.82 -3.05
CA LEU A 26 -29.72 2.08 -4.32
C LEU A 26 -31.04 1.46 -4.77
N ARG A 27 -32.14 1.92 -4.17
CA ARG A 27 -33.42 1.26 -4.29
C ARG A 27 -33.88 1.16 -5.74
N ARG A 28 -33.74 2.26 -6.48
CA ARG A 28 -34.08 2.32 -7.89
C ARG A 28 -33.25 1.34 -8.71
N GLU A 29 -31.93 1.31 -8.47
CA GLU A 29 -31.00 0.44 -9.18
C GLU A 29 -31.28 -1.05 -8.92
N LEU A 30 -31.65 -1.39 -7.68
CA LEU A 30 -32.11 -2.73 -7.31
C LEU A 30 -33.42 -3.09 -7.99
N ASP A 31 -34.43 -2.22 -7.93
CA ASP A 31 -35.74 -2.46 -8.55
C ASP A 31 -35.63 -2.61 -10.08
N ASP A 32 -34.80 -1.77 -10.73
CA ASP A 32 -34.52 -1.88 -12.16
C ASP A 32 -33.82 -3.21 -12.52
N ALA A 33 -32.88 -3.67 -11.68
CA ALA A 33 -32.17 -4.93 -11.89
C ALA A 33 -33.08 -6.14 -11.69
N ILE A 34 -33.90 -6.15 -10.64
CA ILE A 34 -34.93 -7.17 -10.37
C ILE A 34 -35.89 -7.24 -11.55
N HIS A 35 -36.36 -6.09 -12.05
CA HIS A 35 -37.28 -6.03 -13.17
C HIS A 35 -36.69 -6.59 -14.47
N ARG A 36 -35.42 -6.24 -14.79
CA ARG A 36 -34.73 -6.81 -15.95
C ARG A 36 -34.55 -8.33 -15.83
N GLY A 37 -34.13 -8.81 -14.66
CA GLY A 37 -33.96 -10.24 -14.40
C GLY A 37 -35.27 -11.00 -14.51
N ALA A 38 -36.34 -10.51 -13.88
CA ALA A 38 -37.67 -11.12 -13.96
C ALA A 38 -38.23 -11.13 -15.40
N THR A 39 -38.05 -10.05 -16.15
CA THR A 39 -38.44 -9.97 -17.57
C THR A 39 -37.69 -11.02 -18.39
N PHE A 40 -36.37 -11.15 -18.22
CA PHE A 40 -35.58 -12.18 -18.88
C PHE A 40 -36.11 -13.58 -18.59
N LEU A 41 -36.36 -13.90 -17.31
CA LEU A 41 -36.90 -15.20 -16.89
C LEU A 41 -38.28 -15.52 -17.48
N ASN A 42 -39.14 -14.50 -17.66
CA ASN A 42 -40.45 -14.66 -18.31
C ASN A 42 -40.34 -14.92 -19.81
N THR A 43 -39.33 -14.35 -20.48
CA THR A 43 -39.12 -14.51 -21.92
C THR A 43 -38.33 -15.76 -22.29
N ALA A 44 -37.56 -16.31 -21.36
CA ALA A 44 -36.80 -17.53 -21.57
C ALA A 44 -37.77 -18.73 -21.57
N ALA A 45 -37.89 -19.42 -22.71
CA ALA A 45 -38.85 -20.51 -22.87
C ALA A 45 -38.51 -21.70 -21.95
N PRO A 46 -39.50 -22.33 -21.27
CA PRO A 46 -39.31 -23.48 -20.38
C PRO A 46 -38.70 -24.75 -21.01
N GLY A 47 -38.34 -24.72 -22.30
CA GLY A 47 -37.75 -25.85 -23.03
C GLY A 47 -36.55 -25.51 -23.90
N SER A 48 -36.05 -24.27 -23.91
CA SER A 48 -34.86 -23.88 -24.68
C SER A 48 -33.57 -23.89 -23.85
N ALA A 49 -33.66 -24.19 -22.57
CA ALA A 49 -32.50 -24.32 -21.70
C ALA A 49 -31.76 -25.61 -22.07
N SER A 50 -30.68 -25.49 -22.85
CA SER A 50 -29.59 -26.44 -22.75
C SER A 50 -29.30 -26.61 -21.27
N ALA A 51 -29.38 -27.84 -20.76
CA ALA A 51 -29.15 -28.10 -19.36
C ALA A 51 -27.74 -27.61 -19.01
N GLU A 52 -27.65 -26.46 -18.33
CA GLU A 52 -26.39 -25.87 -17.97
C GLU A 52 -25.91 -26.52 -16.68
N HIS A 53 -24.73 -27.13 -16.71
CA HIS A 53 -24.07 -27.60 -15.51
C HIS A 53 -23.61 -26.40 -14.68
N LEU A 54 -24.50 -25.90 -13.82
CA LEU A 54 -24.14 -24.92 -12.80
C LEU A 54 -23.49 -25.63 -11.61
N TRP A 55 -22.30 -25.15 -11.22
CA TRP A 55 -21.47 -25.68 -10.14
C TRP A 55 -22.18 -25.79 -8.78
N ILE A 56 -23.31 -25.12 -8.58
CA ILE A 56 -23.98 -25.00 -7.27
C ILE A 56 -24.46 -26.36 -6.73
N GLU A 57 -24.58 -27.39 -7.58
CA GLU A 57 -24.77 -28.77 -7.12
C GLU A 57 -23.43 -29.54 -7.05
N LYS A 58 -23.16 -30.19 -5.91
CA LYS A 58 -22.05 -31.15 -5.70
C LYS A 58 -22.19 -32.45 -6.52
N VAL A 59 -22.94 -32.43 -7.61
CA VAL A 59 -23.30 -33.62 -8.38
C VAL A 59 -23.35 -33.28 -9.87
N SER A 60 -22.81 -34.18 -10.68
CA SER A 60 -22.56 -34.01 -12.12
C SER A 60 -23.83 -34.04 -13.00
N TYR A 61 -25.02 -33.79 -12.45
CA TYR A 61 -26.28 -33.81 -13.18
C TYR A 61 -27.00 -32.46 -13.10
N THR A 62 -27.69 -32.10 -14.16
CA THR A 62 -28.56 -30.93 -14.25
C THR A 62 -29.97 -31.31 -13.80
N SER A 63 -30.60 -30.50 -12.96
CA SER A 63 -31.98 -30.74 -12.49
C SER A 63 -32.93 -29.67 -12.98
N THR A 64 -33.72 -29.98 -14.01
CA THR A 64 -34.73 -29.05 -14.56
C THR A 64 -35.76 -28.64 -13.51
N ALA A 65 -36.13 -29.55 -12.61
CA ALA A 65 -37.06 -29.27 -11.52
C ALA A 65 -36.51 -28.22 -10.52
N VAL A 66 -35.20 -28.26 -10.25
CA VAL A 66 -34.53 -27.28 -9.37
C VAL A 66 -34.47 -25.92 -10.07
N THR A 67 -34.07 -25.89 -11.35
CA THR A 67 -34.10 -24.67 -12.16
C THR A 67 -35.50 -24.05 -12.17
N GLU A 68 -36.54 -24.82 -12.47
CA GLU A 68 -37.94 -24.37 -12.49
C GLU A 68 -38.38 -23.82 -11.12
N ALA A 69 -38.04 -24.52 -10.03
CA ALA A 69 -38.37 -24.08 -8.68
C ALA A 69 -37.74 -22.72 -8.36
N TYR A 70 -36.48 -22.49 -8.71
CA TYR A 70 -35.81 -21.21 -8.52
C TYR A 70 -36.37 -20.11 -9.41
N VAL A 71 -36.72 -20.41 -10.67
CA VAL A 71 -37.38 -19.45 -11.57
C VAL A 71 -38.72 -19.00 -11.00
N LEU A 72 -39.55 -19.94 -10.56
CA LEU A 72 -40.84 -19.64 -9.94
C LEU A 72 -40.68 -18.84 -8.64
N ALA A 73 -39.70 -19.21 -7.81
CA ALA A 73 -39.38 -18.47 -6.59
C ALA A 73 -38.93 -17.04 -6.90
N ALA A 74 -38.05 -16.85 -7.88
CA ALA A 74 -37.55 -15.55 -8.31
C ALA A 74 -38.68 -14.65 -8.84
N GLN A 75 -39.56 -15.19 -9.69
CA GLN A 75 -40.73 -14.46 -10.21
C GLN A 75 -41.69 -14.05 -9.09
N LYS A 76 -41.95 -14.96 -8.14
CA LYS A 76 -42.80 -14.68 -6.97
C LYS A 76 -42.16 -13.60 -6.08
N ALA A 77 -40.87 -13.69 -5.80
CA ALA A 77 -40.16 -12.69 -5.00
C ALA A 77 -40.14 -11.30 -5.67
N ALA A 78 -39.90 -11.25 -6.99
CA ALA A 78 -39.88 -10.01 -7.76
C ALA A 78 -41.25 -9.31 -7.78
N SER A 79 -42.33 -10.07 -7.85
CA SER A 79 -43.72 -9.56 -7.83
C SER A 79 -44.29 -9.29 -6.44
N SER A 80 -43.61 -9.75 -5.38
CA SER A 80 -44.08 -9.56 -4.01
C SER A 80 -43.97 -8.09 -3.58
N PRO A 81 -44.97 -7.55 -2.87
CA PRO A 81 -44.89 -6.22 -2.29
C PRO A 81 -43.70 -6.13 -1.36
N VAL A 82 -43.02 -5.00 -1.40
CA VAL A 82 -41.88 -4.74 -0.52
C VAL A 82 -42.46 -4.46 0.86
N GLY A 83 -42.01 -5.19 1.87
CA GLY A 83 -42.38 -4.93 3.25
C GLY A 83 -42.07 -3.47 3.63
N HIS A 84 -42.99 -2.81 4.35
CA HIS A 84 -42.80 -1.43 4.81
C HIS A 84 -41.66 -1.27 5.84
N VAL A 85 -41.12 -2.38 6.36
CA VAL A 85 -40.08 -2.40 7.38
C VAL A 85 -38.79 -2.90 6.75
N SER A 86 -37.80 -2.02 6.59
CA SER A 86 -36.44 -2.44 6.25
C SER A 86 -35.85 -3.26 7.39
N ILE A 87 -35.16 -4.35 7.05
CA ILE A 87 -34.44 -5.21 7.98
C ILE A 87 -33.10 -4.55 8.33
N GLY A 88 -32.75 -4.64 9.62
CA GLY A 88 -31.54 -4.05 10.19
C GLY A 88 -31.79 -2.68 10.82
N THR A 89 -30.90 -2.29 11.72
CA THR A 89 -30.75 -0.89 12.10
C THR A 89 -30.08 -0.17 10.94
N PRO A 90 -30.49 1.07 10.58
CA PRO A 90 -29.72 1.89 9.67
C PRO A 90 -28.28 1.82 10.17
N PHE A 91 -27.37 1.24 9.36
CA PHE A 91 -25.97 1.21 9.73
C PHE A 91 -25.66 2.63 10.14
N GLN A 92 -25.08 2.82 11.32
CA GLN A 92 -24.63 4.14 11.73
C GLN A 92 -23.44 4.51 10.84
N MET A 93 -23.66 4.73 9.54
CA MET A 93 -22.75 5.46 8.68
C MET A 93 -22.40 6.79 9.36
N ASP A 94 -23.37 7.40 10.06
CA ASP A 94 -23.16 8.57 10.91
C ASP A 94 -22.09 8.40 12.01
N VAL A 95 -21.75 7.19 12.44
CA VAL A 95 -20.69 6.96 13.46
C VAL A 95 -19.29 6.87 12.85
N HIS A 96 -19.18 6.55 11.55
CA HIS A 96 -17.88 6.34 10.91
C HIS A 96 -17.57 7.29 9.74
N MET A 97 -18.56 7.67 8.94
CA MET A 97 -18.45 8.67 7.87
C MET A 97 -19.82 9.32 7.57
N ALA A 98 -19.94 10.62 7.89
CA ALA A 98 -21.16 11.38 7.63
C ALA A 98 -21.59 11.34 6.14
N PRO A 99 -22.89 11.28 5.82
CA PRO A 99 -23.40 11.21 4.44
C PRO A 99 -22.86 12.30 3.50
N ALA A 100 -22.72 13.53 4.02
CA ALA A 100 -22.15 14.65 3.26
C ALA A 100 -20.69 14.38 2.86
N LYS A 101 -19.91 13.74 3.75
CA LYS A 101 -18.52 13.40 3.51
C LYS A 101 -18.39 12.28 2.48
N MET A 102 -19.25 11.27 2.56
CA MET A 102 -19.34 10.23 1.51
C MET A 102 -19.64 10.84 0.14
N ALA A 103 -20.61 11.75 0.06
CA ALA A 103 -20.94 12.44 -1.19
C ALA A 103 -19.74 13.22 -1.74
N GLY A 104 -18.97 13.87 -0.87
CA GLY A 104 -17.71 14.51 -1.22
C GLY A 104 -16.69 13.54 -1.83
N TYR A 105 -16.47 12.37 -1.23
CA TYR A 105 -15.57 11.35 -1.77
C TYR A 105 -16.03 10.80 -3.12
N VAL A 106 -17.33 10.51 -3.27
CA VAL A 106 -17.89 10.09 -4.56
C VAL A 106 -17.65 11.15 -5.64
N GLN A 107 -17.85 12.42 -5.30
CA GLN A 107 -17.61 13.52 -6.24
C GLN A 107 -16.13 13.63 -6.61
N LEU A 108 -15.24 13.58 -5.61
CA LEU A 108 -13.80 13.64 -5.81
C LEU A 108 -13.30 12.54 -6.76
N PHE A 109 -13.70 11.28 -6.51
CA PHE A 109 -13.24 10.17 -7.35
C PHE A 109 -13.74 10.31 -8.78
N ARG A 110 -15.00 10.70 -8.98
CA ARG A 110 -15.56 10.89 -10.33
C ARG A 110 -14.92 12.03 -11.12
N GLN A 111 -14.18 12.94 -10.49
CA GLN A 111 -13.36 13.94 -11.19
C GLN A 111 -12.08 13.35 -11.77
N THR A 112 -11.63 12.19 -11.28
CA THR A 112 -10.45 11.52 -11.83
C THR A 112 -10.79 10.86 -13.17
N PRO A 113 -9.86 10.82 -14.15
CA PRO A 113 -10.07 10.10 -15.41
C PRO A 113 -10.48 8.64 -15.18
N LEU A 114 -9.89 8.01 -14.15
CA LEU A 114 -10.07 6.61 -13.80
C LEU A 114 -11.50 6.24 -13.41
N PHE A 115 -12.27 7.16 -12.81
CA PHE A 115 -13.64 6.90 -12.36
C PHE A 115 -14.70 7.78 -13.07
N SER A 116 -14.28 8.61 -14.02
CA SER A 116 -15.17 9.53 -14.74
C SER A 116 -16.33 8.82 -15.45
N SER A 117 -16.08 7.62 -16.00
CA SER A 117 -17.06 6.77 -16.68
C SER A 117 -17.83 5.83 -15.76
N VAL A 118 -17.44 5.71 -14.48
CA VAL A 118 -18.05 4.78 -13.54
C VAL A 118 -19.40 5.34 -13.06
N PRO A 119 -20.49 4.57 -13.13
CA PRO A 119 -21.80 4.99 -12.62
C PRO A 119 -21.73 5.42 -11.15
N LYS A 120 -22.38 6.54 -10.83
CA LYS A 120 -22.35 7.13 -9.47
C LYS A 120 -22.71 6.12 -8.37
N TRP A 121 -23.70 5.26 -8.63
CA TRP A 121 -24.15 4.26 -7.66
C TRP A 121 -23.08 3.20 -7.35
N GLN A 122 -22.22 2.86 -8.32
CA GLN A 122 -21.11 1.91 -8.10
C GLN A 122 -20.04 2.52 -7.22
N VAL A 123 -19.65 3.77 -7.50
CA VAL A 123 -18.69 4.50 -6.65
C VAL A 123 -19.23 4.64 -5.22
N TRP A 124 -20.53 4.93 -5.08
CA TRP A 124 -21.19 5.00 -3.78
C TRP A 124 -21.14 3.66 -3.03
N LEU A 125 -21.42 2.55 -3.71
CA LEU A 125 -21.31 1.20 -3.13
C LEU A 125 -19.90 0.91 -2.63
N SER A 126 -18.86 1.32 -3.36
CA SER A 126 -17.49 1.15 -2.90
C SER A 126 -17.19 1.96 -1.64
N VAL A 127 -17.70 3.20 -1.52
CA VAL A 127 -17.59 3.96 -0.25
C VAL A 127 -18.32 3.23 0.90
N PHE A 128 -19.48 2.64 0.61
CA PHE A 128 -20.21 1.86 1.61
C PHE A 128 -19.41 0.64 2.06
N GLU A 129 -18.88 -0.15 1.12
CA GLU A 129 -18.02 -1.30 1.41
C GLU A 129 -16.78 -0.88 2.22
N ALA A 130 -16.13 0.22 1.84
CA ALA A 130 -15.00 0.80 2.56
C ALA A 130 -15.33 1.08 4.03
N SER A 131 -16.55 1.55 4.32
CA SER A 131 -16.98 1.86 5.68
C SER A 131 -17.05 0.63 6.59
N LEU A 132 -17.25 -0.57 6.02
CA LEU A 132 -17.29 -1.83 6.78
C LEU A 132 -15.92 -2.22 7.33
N PHE A 133 -14.83 -1.78 6.70
CA PHE A 133 -13.47 -2.02 7.18
C PHE A 133 -13.03 -1.03 8.27
N MET A 134 -13.69 0.12 8.39
CA MET A 134 -13.27 1.21 9.28
C MET A 134 -13.14 0.79 10.77
N PRO A 135 -14.08 0.02 11.37
CA PRO A 135 -13.95 -0.42 12.75
C PRO A 135 -12.71 -1.31 12.97
N LEU A 136 -12.44 -2.21 12.01
CA LEU A 136 -11.31 -3.14 12.07
C LEU A 136 -9.98 -2.39 12.01
N LEU A 137 -9.86 -1.45 11.07
CA LEU A 137 -8.65 -0.64 10.91
C LEU A 137 -8.41 0.25 12.13
N ARG A 138 -9.46 0.87 12.68
CA ARG A 138 -9.34 1.68 13.91
C ARG A 138 -8.84 0.89 15.10
N ALA A 139 -9.24 -0.39 15.22
CA ALA A 139 -8.76 -1.26 16.29
C ALA A 139 -7.25 -1.55 16.19
N ARG A 140 -6.71 -1.62 14.97
CA ARG A 140 -5.29 -1.90 14.69
C ARG A 140 -4.38 -0.65 14.68
N ARG A 141 -4.97 0.55 14.67
CA ARG A 141 -4.27 1.82 14.40
C ARG A 141 -3.02 2.09 15.23
N LEU A 142 -2.96 1.62 16.48
CA LEU A 142 -1.88 1.91 17.43
C LEU A 142 -1.02 0.69 17.78
N GLU A 143 -1.17 -0.42 17.06
CA GLU A 143 -0.47 -1.66 17.40
C GLU A 143 1.03 -1.62 17.06
N VAL A 144 1.38 -0.94 15.96
CA VAL A 144 2.76 -0.90 15.46
C VAL A 144 3.47 0.37 15.91
N PHE A 145 2.96 1.54 15.50
CA PHE A 145 3.55 2.83 15.81
C PHE A 145 2.78 3.57 16.91
N PRO A 146 3.46 4.13 17.92
CA PRO A 146 2.83 5.04 18.88
C PRO A 146 2.50 6.37 18.19
N ARG A 147 1.35 6.99 18.52
CA ARG A 147 0.91 8.28 17.92
C ARG A 147 1.09 9.51 18.83
N LYS A 148 2.07 9.50 19.73
CA LYS A 148 2.29 10.67 20.60
C LYS A 148 2.94 11.79 19.79
N GLY A 149 2.24 12.90 19.59
CA GLY A 149 2.77 14.09 18.90
C GLY A 149 2.63 14.09 17.36
N MET A 150 1.85 13.16 16.79
CA MET A 150 1.65 13.02 15.34
C MET A 150 0.38 13.74 14.85
N GLU A 151 0.30 14.00 13.54
CA GLU A 151 -0.87 14.64 12.89
C GLU A 151 -2.15 13.81 13.03
N LYS A 152 -3.29 14.37 12.62
CA LYS A 152 -4.55 13.61 12.53
C LYS A 152 -4.49 12.66 11.33
N ASP A 153 -4.98 11.44 11.52
CA ASP A 153 -5.10 10.38 10.51
C ASP A 153 -6.13 10.70 9.41
N LYS A 154 -5.88 11.74 8.61
CA LYS A 154 -6.74 12.14 7.48
C LYS A 154 -6.81 11.02 6.42
N TYR A 155 -5.80 10.16 6.35
CA TYR A 155 -5.70 9.05 5.40
C TYR A 155 -6.56 7.82 5.75
N PHE A 156 -6.98 7.64 7.00
CA PHE A 156 -7.72 6.45 7.43
C PHE A 156 -9.06 6.26 6.70
N GLU A 157 -9.65 7.35 6.22
CA GLU A 157 -10.93 7.33 5.51
C GLU A 157 -10.78 7.12 4.00
N ILE A 158 -9.66 7.57 3.42
CA ILE A 158 -9.44 7.47 1.97
C ILE A 158 -8.86 6.10 1.57
N ILE A 159 -8.02 5.50 2.42
CA ILE A 159 -7.38 4.21 2.13
C ILE A 159 -8.40 3.11 1.81
N PRO A 160 -9.41 2.86 2.66
CA PRO A 160 -10.36 1.77 2.40
C PRO A 160 -11.18 2.02 1.15
N PHE A 161 -11.50 3.29 0.87
CA PHE A 161 -12.23 3.67 -0.32
C PHE A 161 -11.40 3.49 -1.59
N THR A 162 -10.11 3.83 -1.59
CA THR A 162 -9.21 3.59 -2.73
C THR A 162 -9.16 2.10 -3.08
N TRP A 163 -9.00 1.22 -2.09
CA TRP A 163 -8.92 -0.23 -2.31
C TRP A 163 -10.23 -0.82 -2.84
N THR A 164 -11.35 -0.55 -2.16
CA THR A 164 -12.67 -1.07 -2.56
C THR A 164 -13.13 -0.51 -3.91
N SER A 165 -12.91 0.77 -4.18
CA SER A 165 -13.32 1.39 -5.44
C SER A 165 -12.52 0.88 -6.63
N CYS A 166 -11.21 0.70 -6.49
CA CYS A 166 -10.39 0.09 -7.53
C CYS A 166 -10.81 -1.36 -7.77
N ASN A 167 -10.96 -2.17 -6.71
CA ASN A 167 -11.38 -3.56 -6.78
C ASN A 167 -12.74 -3.75 -7.48
N ASN A 168 -13.71 -2.90 -7.15
CA ASN A 168 -15.05 -2.93 -7.73
C ASN A 168 -15.08 -2.43 -9.17
N ARG A 169 -14.30 -1.37 -9.48
CA ARG A 169 -14.19 -0.82 -10.84
C ARG A 169 -13.59 -1.84 -11.81
N SER A 170 -12.49 -2.48 -11.42
CA SER A 170 -11.81 -3.49 -12.24
C SER A 170 -12.56 -4.82 -12.27
N ARG A 171 -13.59 -5.01 -11.43
CA ARG A 171 -14.30 -6.28 -11.23
C ARG A 171 -13.36 -7.42 -10.83
N THR A 172 -12.25 -7.09 -10.16
CA THR A 172 -11.30 -8.08 -9.65
C THR A 172 -11.94 -8.92 -8.55
N PHE A 173 -12.78 -8.30 -7.72
CA PHE A 173 -13.48 -8.96 -6.61
C PHE A 173 -12.54 -9.78 -5.72
N ALA A 174 -11.38 -9.20 -5.39
CA ALA A 174 -10.42 -9.77 -4.47
C ALA A 174 -11.08 -10.10 -3.12
N SER A 175 -10.52 -11.09 -2.41
CA SER A 175 -11.06 -11.49 -1.11
C SER A 175 -11.01 -10.34 -0.10
N THR A 176 -11.96 -10.33 0.83
CA THR A 176 -12.01 -9.31 1.89
C THR A 176 -10.78 -9.34 2.79
N SER A 177 -10.16 -10.52 2.98
CA SER A 177 -8.89 -10.65 3.69
C SER A 177 -7.75 -9.96 2.94
N PHE A 178 -7.63 -10.17 1.63
CA PHE A 178 -6.62 -9.51 0.81
C PHE A 178 -6.79 -7.98 0.85
N LEU A 179 -8.02 -7.49 0.67
CA LEU A 179 -8.31 -6.05 0.75
C LEU A 179 -7.94 -5.48 2.12
N TYR A 180 -8.26 -6.20 3.20
CA TYR A 180 -7.92 -5.79 4.55
C TYR A 180 -6.41 -5.71 4.78
N ASP A 181 -5.65 -6.73 4.39
CA ASP A 181 -4.19 -6.74 4.50
C ASP A 181 -3.57 -5.55 3.74
N MET A 182 -4.09 -5.27 2.55
CA MET A 182 -3.64 -4.12 1.75
C MET A 182 -4.00 -2.77 2.37
N MET A 183 -5.16 -2.65 3.01
CA MET A 183 -5.52 -1.45 3.77
C MET A 183 -4.61 -1.27 5.00
N VAL A 184 -4.27 -2.37 5.69
CA VAL A 184 -3.38 -2.35 6.85
C VAL A 184 -1.99 -1.86 6.46
N ILE A 185 -1.37 -2.49 5.46
CA ILE A 185 -0.06 -2.08 4.96
C ILE A 185 -0.09 -0.64 4.44
N SER A 186 -1.15 -0.23 3.74
CA SER A 186 -1.27 1.15 3.24
C SER A 186 -1.24 2.18 4.36
N PHE A 187 -1.92 1.96 5.49
CA PHE A 187 -1.88 2.93 6.59
C PHE A 187 -0.57 2.86 7.37
N LEU A 188 0.03 1.67 7.49
CA LEU A 188 1.36 1.50 8.09
C LEU A 188 2.43 2.22 7.29
N ASN A 189 2.30 2.31 5.96
CA ASN A 189 3.19 3.11 5.10
C ASN A 189 3.21 4.58 5.52
N TYR A 190 2.02 5.19 5.69
CA TYR A 190 1.92 6.58 6.18
C TYR A 190 2.50 6.74 7.58
N GLN A 191 2.29 5.75 8.46
CA GLN A 191 2.83 5.81 9.81
C GLN A 191 4.35 5.66 9.84
N ALA A 192 4.91 4.79 9.01
CA ALA A 192 6.36 4.60 8.90
C ALA A 192 7.03 5.86 8.33
N ASP A 193 6.43 6.46 7.30
CA ASP A 193 6.86 7.74 6.70
C ASP A 193 6.89 8.85 7.76
N GLU A 194 5.75 9.12 8.41
CA GLU A 194 5.63 10.11 9.49
C GLU A 194 6.58 9.82 10.66
N PHE A 195 6.76 8.55 11.03
CA PHE A 195 7.66 8.16 12.12
C PHE A 195 9.13 8.38 11.78
N MET A 196 9.55 8.04 10.56
CA MET A 196 10.92 8.24 10.12
C MET A 196 11.27 9.73 10.07
N GLU A 197 10.36 10.58 9.62
CA GLU A 197 10.55 12.03 9.54
C GLU A 197 10.45 12.74 10.89
N ALA A 198 9.43 12.43 11.70
CA ALA A 198 9.13 13.19 12.92
C ALA A 198 9.82 12.65 14.19
N VAL A 199 10.27 11.39 14.17
CA VAL A 199 10.84 10.72 15.36
C VAL A 199 12.25 10.21 15.09
N ALA A 200 12.42 9.28 14.15
CA ALA A 200 13.70 8.60 13.97
C ALA A 200 14.80 9.55 13.45
N GLY A 201 14.51 10.35 12.42
CA GLY A 201 15.44 11.33 11.87
C GLY A 201 15.94 12.32 12.93
N PRO A 202 15.05 13.05 13.63
CA PRO A 202 15.44 13.96 14.70
C PRO A 202 16.19 13.30 15.86
N ALA A 203 15.81 12.07 16.26
CA ALA A 203 16.49 11.35 17.34
C ALA A 203 17.93 10.95 17.01
N PHE A 204 18.27 10.85 15.72
CA PHE A 204 19.59 10.52 15.19
C PHE A 204 20.24 11.69 14.44
N LEU A 205 19.78 12.92 14.66
CA LEU A 205 20.36 14.11 14.02
C LEU A 205 21.87 14.19 14.33
N GLY A 206 22.69 14.30 13.28
CA GLY A 206 24.16 14.26 13.39
C GLY A 206 24.77 12.85 13.51
N ASN A 207 23.97 11.79 13.68
CA ASN A 207 24.42 10.40 13.70
C ASN A 207 23.49 9.46 12.88
N LEU A 208 23.15 9.86 11.67
CA LEU A 208 22.34 9.03 10.76
C LEU A 208 23.02 7.69 10.42
N SER A 209 24.36 7.61 10.53
CA SER A 209 25.10 6.35 10.44
C SER A 209 24.67 5.33 11.53
N GLY A 210 24.33 5.82 12.73
CA GLY A 210 23.79 5.01 13.82
C GLY A 210 22.42 4.45 13.48
N LEU A 211 21.54 5.28 12.92
CA LEU A 211 20.22 4.85 12.45
C LEU A 211 20.31 3.78 11.35
N ARG A 212 21.24 3.93 10.39
CA ARG A 212 21.51 2.90 9.37
C ARG A 212 21.93 1.57 10.00
N ARG A 213 22.87 1.61 10.96
CA ARG A 213 23.32 0.39 11.67
C ARG A 213 22.19 -0.25 12.47
N LEU A 214 21.35 0.55 13.12
CA LEU A 214 20.17 0.05 13.84
C LEU A 214 19.23 -0.68 12.86
N ILE A 215 18.88 -0.04 11.73
CA ILE A 215 18.03 -0.65 10.70
C ILE A 215 18.65 -1.94 10.18
N ASP A 216 19.94 -1.95 9.85
CA ASP A 216 20.63 -3.16 9.38
C ASP A 216 20.55 -4.29 10.41
N GLY A 217 20.75 -3.98 11.69
CA GLY A 217 20.61 -4.94 12.78
C GLY A 217 19.22 -5.56 12.90
N LEU A 218 18.16 -4.91 12.42
CA LEU A 218 16.80 -5.49 12.38
C LEU A 218 16.70 -6.66 11.39
N PHE A 219 17.54 -6.68 10.35
CA PHE A 219 17.48 -7.69 9.29
C PHE A 219 18.58 -8.76 9.40
N SER A 220 19.66 -8.52 10.16
CA SER A 220 20.78 -9.46 10.31
C SER A 220 20.49 -10.68 11.23
N ALA A 221 19.46 -10.62 12.07
CA ALA A 221 19.22 -11.62 13.12
C ALA A 221 18.72 -12.99 12.64
N GLU A 222 18.35 -13.13 11.36
CA GLU A 222 17.85 -14.40 10.80
C GLU A 222 18.81 -15.03 9.77
N ASP A 223 19.81 -14.29 9.28
CA ASP A 223 20.84 -14.85 8.38
C ASP A 223 21.73 -15.89 9.08
N THR A 224 21.76 -15.88 10.41
CA THR A 224 22.48 -16.87 11.22
C THR A 224 21.67 -18.15 11.49
N ALA A 225 20.35 -18.15 11.33
CA ALA A 225 19.54 -19.35 11.56
C ALA A 225 19.57 -20.33 10.38
N GLU A 226 19.76 -19.82 9.15
CA GLU A 226 19.90 -20.65 7.94
C GLU A 226 21.36 -21.05 7.64
N ALA A 227 22.35 -20.35 8.22
CA ALA A 227 23.77 -20.64 8.00
C ALA A 227 24.39 -21.65 8.99
N VAL A 228 23.69 -22.03 10.07
CA VAL A 228 24.26 -22.89 11.14
C VAL A 228 24.05 -24.41 10.92
N THR A 229 23.40 -24.83 9.83
CA THR A 229 23.25 -26.28 9.54
C THR A 229 24.30 -26.88 8.60
N VAL A 230 25.32 -26.12 8.17
CA VAL A 230 26.42 -26.66 7.35
C VAL A 230 27.76 -26.12 7.81
N ASN A 231 28.32 -26.74 8.86
CA ASN A 231 29.73 -27.07 9.04
C ASN A 231 30.03 -27.23 10.53
N ASP A 232 29.82 -28.43 11.04
CA ASP A 232 30.38 -28.82 12.32
C ASP A 232 31.09 -30.17 12.12
N THR A 233 32.34 -30.09 11.67
CA THR A 233 33.35 -31.14 11.87
C THR A 233 34.76 -30.53 11.86
N ASN A 234 35.42 -30.66 13.02
CA ASN A 234 36.88 -30.71 13.27
C ASN A 234 37.67 -29.43 12.94
N ASP A 235 38.54 -28.88 13.81
CA ASP A 235 39.57 -29.60 14.56
C ASP A 235 40.03 -28.84 15.82
N ARG A 236 40.57 -29.63 16.74
CA ARG A 236 41.31 -29.26 17.96
C ARG A 236 42.69 -28.68 17.57
N ASP A 237 43.28 -27.81 18.40
CA ASP A 237 44.30 -28.18 19.41
C ASP A 237 45.17 -26.99 19.88
N GLY A 238 45.48 -26.99 21.19
CA GLY A 238 46.62 -26.38 21.92
C GLY A 238 46.97 -24.88 21.79
N SER A 239 47.63 -24.20 22.71
CA SER A 239 48.05 -24.42 24.11
C SER A 239 48.79 -23.16 24.58
N ASP A 240 48.56 -22.76 25.83
CA ASP A 240 49.48 -22.13 26.80
C ASP A 240 50.20 -20.77 26.62
N SER A 241 50.31 -20.10 27.79
CA SER A 241 51.34 -19.17 28.28
C SER A 241 51.21 -17.69 27.84
N ASP A 242 51.47 -16.64 28.64
CA ASP A 242 51.84 -16.45 30.04
C ASP A 242 51.69 -14.94 30.37
N SER A 243 51.44 -14.67 31.65
CA SER A 243 51.64 -13.47 32.49
C SER A 243 52.07 -12.10 31.93
N GLY A 244 51.42 -11.04 32.44
CA GLY A 244 51.92 -9.65 32.37
C GLY A 244 51.17 -8.66 33.27
N VAL A 245 51.65 -8.51 34.50
CA VAL A 245 51.25 -7.54 35.54
C VAL A 245 51.46 -6.08 35.09
N SER A 246 50.52 -5.16 35.34
CA SER A 246 50.83 -3.80 35.86
C SER A 246 49.60 -3.00 36.31
N MET A 247 49.85 -2.05 37.21
CA MET A 247 48.95 -1.39 38.15
C MET A 247 48.38 -0.03 37.70
N ASN A 248 47.30 0.38 38.38
CA ASN A 248 46.86 1.73 38.76
C ASN A 248 46.71 2.83 37.69
N GLY A 249 45.46 3.19 37.42
CA GLY A 249 45.06 4.47 36.82
C GLY A 249 43.85 5.03 37.56
N LYS A 250 43.97 6.24 38.07
CA LYS A 250 42.99 6.97 38.90
C LYS A 250 41.64 7.12 38.18
N GLU A 251 40.57 6.75 38.87
CA GLU A 251 39.19 7.12 38.54
C GLU A 251 39.09 8.65 38.38
N SER A 252 38.85 9.08 37.15
CA SER A 252 38.42 10.43 36.84
C SER A 252 36.91 10.44 36.83
N ALA A 253 36.29 11.03 37.86
CA ALA A 253 34.85 11.14 38.02
C ALA A 253 34.12 11.93 36.90
N SER A 254 34.82 12.36 35.83
CA SER A 254 34.23 12.97 34.64
C SER A 254 33.98 11.99 33.48
N GLU A 255 34.64 10.83 33.45
CA GLU A 255 34.41 9.80 32.40
C GLU A 255 33.11 9.03 32.66
N ASN A 256 32.79 8.76 33.93
CA ASN A 256 31.56 8.06 34.33
C ASN A 256 30.29 8.85 33.97
N VAL A 257 30.31 10.18 33.94
CA VAL A 257 29.12 10.98 33.58
C VAL A 257 28.84 10.91 32.08
N ALA A 258 29.88 10.97 31.25
CA ALA A 258 29.72 10.86 29.79
C ALA A 258 29.29 9.44 29.35
N GLU A 259 29.80 8.39 30.01
CA GLU A 259 29.35 7.01 29.76
C GLU A 259 27.92 6.77 30.22
N ILE A 260 27.51 7.31 31.37
CA ILE A 260 26.12 7.21 31.86
C ILE A 260 25.17 8.00 30.94
N ASP A 261 25.56 9.18 30.47
CA ASP A 261 24.76 9.99 29.54
C ASP A 261 24.63 9.31 28.17
N MET A 262 25.70 8.69 27.65
CA MET A 262 25.66 7.91 26.41
C MET A 262 24.79 6.66 26.56
N ALA A 263 24.95 5.87 27.63
CA ALA A 263 24.14 4.68 27.87
C ALA A 263 22.65 5.01 28.06
N THR A 264 22.35 6.16 28.68
CA THR A 264 20.97 6.65 28.84
C THR A 264 20.38 7.11 27.51
N GLN A 265 21.18 7.75 26.65
CA GLN A 265 20.77 8.16 25.31
C GLN A 265 20.54 6.95 24.39
N ASP A 266 21.41 5.95 24.43
CA ASP A 266 21.28 4.70 23.66
C ASP A 266 20.03 3.92 24.08
N ALA A 267 19.76 3.82 25.40
CA ALA A 267 18.55 3.19 25.91
C ALA A 267 17.28 3.90 25.45
N LYS A 268 17.30 5.24 25.41
CA LYS A 268 16.17 6.05 24.93
C LYS A 268 15.98 5.93 23.42
N GLN A 269 17.05 5.91 22.62
CA GLN A 269 16.98 5.68 21.18
C GLN A 269 16.43 4.27 20.86
N GLU A 270 16.82 3.25 21.63
CA GLU A 270 16.24 1.92 21.48
C GLU A 270 14.75 1.90 21.85
N GLU A 271 14.34 2.56 22.94
CA GLU A 271 12.93 2.63 23.35
C GLU A 271 12.05 3.40 22.36
N ASP A 272 12.49 4.60 21.96
CA ASP A 272 11.72 5.53 21.13
C ASP A 272 11.78 5.17 19.64
N VAL A 273 12.86 4.53 19.16
CA VAL A 273 13.09 4.25 17.72
C VAL A 273 13.25 2.76 17.44
N GLY A 274 14.14 2.08 18.16
CA GLY A 274 14.45 0.66 17.93
C GLY A 274 13.24 -0.26 18.05
N ILE A 275 12.49 -0.14 19.16
CA ILE A 275 11.30 -0.96 19.44
C ILE A 275 10.19 -0.75 18.38
N PRO A 276 9.75 0.48 18.05
CA PRO A 276 8.75 0.68 17.01
C PRO A 276 9.17 0.12 15.63
N LEU A 277 10.41 0.34 15.20
CA LEU A 277 10.89 -0.20 13.92
C LEU A 277 10.93 -1.73 13.93
N ARG A 278 11.37 -2.35 15.04
CA ARG A 278 11.34 -3.81 15.19
C ARG A 278 9.91 -4.36 15.15
N ARG A 279 8.95 -3.67 15.78
CA ARG A 279 7.54 -4.05 15.71
C ARG A 279 7.00 -3.95 14.28
N PHE A 280 7.36 -2.90 13.55
CA PHE A 280 6.95 -2.75 12.15
C PHE A 280 7.52 -3.85 11.27
N VAL A 281 8.84 -4.10 11.35
CA VAL A 281 9.50 -5.16 10.58
C VAL A 281 8.90 -6.53 10.92
N SER A 282 8.72 -6.84 12.21
CA SER A 282 8.10 -8.10 12.63
C SER A 282 6.65 -8.21 12.18
N HIS A 283 5.87 -7.14 12.24
CA HIS A 283 4.47 -7.15 11.79
C HIS A 283 4.37 -7.53 10.30
N VAL A 284 5.25 -6.98 9.46
CA VAL A 284 5.28 -7.26 8.02
C VAL A 284 5.81 -8.67 7.75
N LEU A 285 6.97 -9.02 8.29
CA LEU A 285 7.67 -10.27 7.93
C LEU A 285 7.09 -11.52 8.62
N SER A 286 6.46 -11.37 9.78
CA SER A 286 5.82 -12.48 10.50
C SER A 286 4.33 -12.66 10.15
N HIS A 287 3.83 -11.94 9.14
CA HIS A 287 2.45 -12.09 8.71
C HIS A 287 2.19 -13.52 8.17
N PRO A 288 1.08 -14.18 8.52
CA PRO A 288 0.86 -15.60 8.18
C PRO A 288 0.98 -15.93 6.69
N SER A 289 0.43 -15.06 5.82
CA SER A 289 0.55 -15.23 4.37
C SER A 289 1.99 -15.09 3.87
N ILE A 290 2.81 -14.27 4.53
CA ILE A 290 4.22 -14.11 4.17
C ILE A 290 5.01 -15.36 4.56
N LEU A 291 4.73 -15.94 5.72
CA LEU A 291 5.36 -17.19 6.16
C LEU A 291 5.04 -18.38 5.21
N ASN A 292 3.86 -18.36 4.59
CA ASN A 292 3.41 -19.37 3.63
C ASN A 292 3.77 -19.04 2.16
N ALA A 293 4.42 -17.91 1.89
CA ALA A 293 4.88 -17.56 0.55
C ALA A 293 6.18 -18.30 0.20
N SER A 294 6.54 -18.27 -1.08
CA SER A 294 7.79 -18.83 -1.58
C SER A 294 9.01 -18.22 -0.87
N SER A 295 10.10 -18.96 -0.77
CA SER A 295 11.35 -18.44 -0.19
C SER A 295 11.87 -17.22 -0.98
N TRP A 296 11.66 -17.21 -2.30
CA TRP A 296 12.03 -16.10 -3.17
C TRP A 296 11.25 -14.82 -2.86
N ASP A 297 9.92 -14.92 -2.78
CA ASP A 297 9.06 -13.75 -2.52
C ASP A 297 9.27 -13.21 -1.10
N ARG A 298 9.47 -14.10 -0.11
CA ARG A 298 9.86 -13.72 1.25
C ARG A 298 11.19 -12.98 1.30
N ALA A 299 12.21 -13.49 0.61
CA ALA A 299 13.52 -12.85 0.54
C ALA A 299 13.45 -11.49 -0.16
N THR A 300 12.64 -11.39 -1.22
CA THR A 300 12.39 -10.14 -1.94
C THR A 300 11.71 -9.12 -1.03
N LEU A 301 10.63 -9.48 -0.34
CA LEU A 301 9.96 -8.60 0.62
C LEU A 301 10.92 -8.12 1.73
N ARG A 302 11.72 -9.03 2.30
CA ARG A 302 12.72 -8.68 3.31
C ARG A 302 13.69 -7.61 2.79
N ARG A 303 14.22 -7.83 1.58
CA ARG A 303 15.16 -6.91 0.94
C ARG A 303 14.52 -5.55 0.65
N GLU A 304 13.34 -5.52 0.03
CA GLU A 304 12.65 -4.27 -0.32
C GLU A 304 12.22 -3.49 0.93
N LEU A 305 11.81 -4.17 2.01
CA LEU A 305 11.48 -3.51 3.28
C LEU A 305 12.71 -2.87 3.93
N ARG A 306 13.86 -3.55 3.88
CA ARG A 306 15.14 -2.96 4.33
C ARG A 306 15.52 -1.75 3.49
N ILE A 307 15.42 -1.87 2.17
CA ILE A 307 15.71 -0.77 1.22
C ILE A 307 14.81 0.44 1.52
N PHE A 308 13.51 0.24 1.74
CA PHE A 308 12.55 1.28 2.10
C PHE A 308 12.98 2.07 3.36
N LEU A 309 13.32 1.38 4.45
CA LEU A 309 13.74 2.04 5.68
C LEU A 309 15.08 2.79 5.52
N LEU A 310 16.03 2.23 4.76
CA LEU A 310 17.31 2.90 4.47
C LEU A 310 17.17 4.08 3.50
N ALA A 311 16.15 4.05 2.63
CA ALA A 311 15.84 5.14 1.72
C ALA A 311 15.33 6.38 2.48
N HIS A 312 14.54 6.21 3.55
CA HIS A 312 14.20 7.30 4.48
C HIS A 312 15.45 7.99 5.05
N VAL A 313 16.43 7.21 5.52
CA VAL A 313 17.68 7.80 6.04
C VAL A 313 18.43 8.57 4.94
N SER A 314 18.47 8.01 3.73
CA SER A 314 19.13 8.64 2.58
C SER A 314 18.42 9.94 2.15
N GLN A 315 17.09 9.98 2.19
CA GLN A 315 16.29 11.17 1.92
C GLN A 315 16.52 12.27 2.97
N ILE A 316 16.62 11.91 4.25
CA ILE A 316 16.96 12.88 5.31
C ILE A 316 18.34 13.49 5.04
N GLU A 317 19.33 12.67 4.69
CA GLU A 317 20.67 13.16 4.33
C GLU A 317 20.66 14.07 3.09
N ASP A 318 19.81 13.78 2.10
CA ASP A 318 19.59 14.61 0.92
C ASP A 318 18.94 15.95 1.29
N ASN A 319 17.92 15.95 2.14
CA ASN A 319 17.28 17.16 2.67
C ASN A 319 18.29 18.04 3.43
N ASP A 320 19.14 17.43 4.27
CA ASP A 320 20.19 18.14 5.02
C ASP A 320 21.27 18.75 4.10
N ARG A 321 21.63 18.05 3.01
CA ARG A 321 22.54 18.60 1.99
C ARG A 321 21.88 19.76 1.25
N PHE A 322 20.64 19.57 0.81
CA PHE A 322 19.89 20.60 0.12
C PHE A 322 19.71 21.85 0.98
N GLY A 323 19.32 21.71 2.24
CA GLY A 323 19.20 22.81 3.20
C GLY A 323 20.51 23.61 3.33
N ARG A 324 21.66 22.92 3.43
CA ARG A 324 22.98 23.58 3.44
C ARG A 324 23.29 24.32 2.14
N ASP A 325 22.89 23.80 0.98
CA ASP A 325 23.03 24.52 -0.28
C ASP A 325 22.21 25.81 -0.26
N GLN A 326 20.97 25.77 0.21
CA GLN A 326 20.12 26.96 0.30
C GLN A 326 20.70 28.02 1.26
N ASP A 327 21.31 27.60 2.37
CA ASP A 327 21.95 28.51 3.33
C ASP A 327 23.21 29.17 2.74
N ASN A 328 23.95 28.44 1.90
CA ASN A 328 25.20 28.89 1.29
C ASN A 328 25.00 29.57 -0.08
N ALA A 329 23.84 29.42 -0.71
CA ALA A 329 23.59 29.89 -2.06
C ALA A 329 23.56 31.42 -2.14
N LYS A 330 24.43 31.96 -3.00
CA LYS A 330 24.48 33.39 -3.36
C LYS A 330 23.62 33.74 -4.58
N ILE A 331 23.23 32.76 -5.40
CA ILE A 331 22.66 32.98 -6.74
C ILE A 331 21.29 32.29 -6.91
N ASP A 332 21.17 31.00 -6.58
CA ASP A 332 19.89 30.28 -6.68
C ASP A 332 19.70 29.34 -5.49
N ARG A 333 18.69 29.63 -4.67
CA ARG A 333 18.36 28.87 -3.45
C ARG A 333 17.47 27.65 -3.73
N ASP A 334 17.00 27.48 -4.96
CA ASP A 334 16.07 26.42 -5.32
C ASP A 334 16.76 25.27 -6.10
N VAL A 335 18.08 25.34 -6.30
CA VAL A 335 18.87 24.32 -7.00
C VAL A 335 19.70 23.48 -6.04
N PHE A 336 19.57 22.16 -6.14
CA PHE A 336 20.35 21.18 -5.38
C PHE A 336 21.74 20.98 -6.00
N SER A 337 22.62 21.95 -5.77
CA SER A 337 23.96 22.01 -6.38
C SER A 337 24.92 20.91 -5.92
N SER A 338 24.70 20.35 -4.73
CA SER A 338 25.50 19.28 -4.13
C SER A 338 24.97 17.87 -4.37
N ALA A 339 24.03 17.71 -5.33
CA ALA A 339 23.52 16.41 -5.74
C ALA A 339 24.68 15.45 -6.11
N THR A 340 24.67 14.26 -5.51
CA THR A 340 25.72 13.25 -5.72
C THR A 340 25.44 12.34 -6.93
N THR A 341 24.22 12.38 -7.46
CA THR A 341 23.75 11.58 -8.60
C THR A 341 22.84 12.43 -9.49
N SER A 342 22.61 11.97 -10.72
CA SER A 342 21.62 12.60 -11.62
C SER A 342 20.20 12.44 -11.09
N PHE A 343 19.29 13.32 -11.52
CA PHE A 343 17.86 13.20 -11.25
C PHE A 343 17.32 11.81 -11.59
N PHE A 344 17.69 11.28 -12.77
CA PHE A 344 17.25 9.94 -13.22
C PHE A 344 17.62 8.84 -12.23
N GLN A 345 18.83 8.89 -11.69
CA GLN A 345 19.32 7.85 -10.79
C GLN A 345 18.70 8.00 -9.40
N TRP A 346 18.64 9.22 -8.87
CA TRP A 346 18.01 9.51 -7.58
C TRP A 346 16.52 9.17 -7.55
N VAL A 347 15.77 9.58 -8.57
CA VAL A 347 14.31 9.38 -8.61
C VAL A 347 13.93 7.91 -8.72
N ARG A 348 14.79 7.08 -9.32
CA ARG A 348 14.58 5.64 -9.48
C ARG A 348 15.17 4.80 -8.35
N THR A 349 15.98 5.36 -7.45
CA THR A 349 16.53 4.66 -6.28
C THR A 349 16.02 5.31 -5.01
N THR A 350 16.83 6.12 -4.32
CA THR A 350 16.51 6.78 -3.04
C THR A 350 15.06 7.26 -2.97
N SER A 351 14.61 7.99 -3.99
CA SER A 351 13.29 8.61 -3.97
C SER A 351 12.14 7.63 -4.22
N ALA A 352 12.29 6.74 -5.21
CA ALA A 352 11.31 5.67 -5.48
C ALA A 352 11.26 4.64 -4.35
N ASP A 353 12.41 4.30 -3.78
CA ASP A 353 12.57 3.36 -2.67
C ASP A 353 12.06 3.95 -1.35
N HIS A 354 12.14 5.28 -1.19
CA HIS A 354 11.48 6.02 -0.11
C HIS A 354 9.96 5.99 -0.24
N THR A 355 9.43 5.89 -1.47
CA THR A 355 8.01 5.54 -1.59
C THR A 355 7.85 4.10 -1.10
N SER A 356 6.80 3.84 -0.34
CA SER A 356 6.51 2.48 0.11
C SER A 356 6.14 1.50 -1.02
N CYS A 357 6.17 1.94 -2.29
CA CYS A 357 5.70 1.19 -3.44
C CYS A 357 6.47 -0.13 -3.66
N PRO A 358 7.82 -0.16 -3.71
CA PRO A 358 8.54 -1.41 -3.97
C PRO A 358 8.30 -2.48 -2.91
N TYR A 359 8.36 -2.11 -1.64
CA TYR A 359 8.10 -3.06 -0.56
C TYR A 359 6.62 -3.49 -0.53
N SER A 360 5.67 -2.57 -0.76
CA SER A 360 4.25 -2.92 -0.82
C SER A 360 3.94 -3.86 -1.99
N PHE A 361 4.62 -3.69 -3.12
CA PHE A 361 4.53 -4.60 -4.27
C PHE A 361 5.08 -5.99 -3.94
N ALA A 362 6.22 -6.07 -3.25
CA ALA A 362 6.77 -7.33 -2.77
C ALA A 362 5.86 -8.00 -1.73
N PHE A 363 5.17 -7.22 -0.90
CA PHE A 363 4.17 -7.72 0.05
C PHE A 363 2.99 -8.34 -0.68
N VAL A 364 2.41 -7.65 -1.66
CA VAL A 364 1.34 -8.19 -2.54
C VAL A 364 1.80 -9.47 -3.22
N SER A 365 3.00 -9.47 -3.78
CA SER A 365 3.56 -10.65 -4.46
C SER A 365 3.63 -11.84 -3.50
N SER A 366 4.03 -11.62 -2.26
CA SER A 366 4.03 -12.66 -1.22
C SER A 366 2.61 -13.12 -0.85
N LEU A 367 1.62 -12.22 -0.77
CA LEU A 367 0.22 -12.60 -0.55
C LEU A 367 -0.31 -13.49 -1.68
N LEU A 368 0.00 -13.14 -2.93
CA LEU A 368 -0.40 -13.90 -4.12
C LEU A 368 0.32 -15.24 -4.20
N SER A 369 1.62 -15.27 -3.86
CA SER A 369 2.38 -16.51 -3.73
C SER A 369 1.68 -17.49 -2.78
N ALA A 370 1.29 -17.04 -1.59
CA ALA A 370 0.66 -17.91 -0.60
C ALA A 370 -0.78 -18.32 -0.96
N SER A 371 -1.58 -17.39 -1.49
CA SER A 371 -3.03 -17.60 -1.69
C SER A 371 -3.43 -18.10 -3.07
N VAL A 372 -2.72 -17.69 -4.12
CA VAL A 372 -3.03 -18.02 -5.51
C VAL A 372 -2.08 -19.10 -6.03
N ALA A 373 -0.77 -18.96 -5.75
CA ALA A 373 0.24 -19.89 -6.24
C ALA A 373 0.52 -21.07 -5.27
N GLY A 374 -0.19 -21.15 -4.13
CA GLY A 374 -0.04 -22.26 -3.17
C GLY A 374 1.35 -22.36 -2.53
N GLY A 375 2.03 -21.21 -2.35
CA GLY A 375 3.39 -21.11 -1.82
C GLY A 375 4.50 -21.19 -2.87
N ALA A 376 4.17 -21.34 -4.15
CA ALA A 376 5.13 -21.19 -5.24
C ALA A 376 5.40 -19.70 -5.55
N ASP A 377 6.47 -19.43 -6.31
CA ASP A 377 6.82 -18.06 -6.73
C ASP A 377 5.62 -17.37 -7.39
N CYS A 378 5.34 -16.13 -6.97
CA CYS A 378 4.27 -15.32 -7.58
C CYS A 378 4.48 -15.11 -9.08
N PHE A 379 5.75 -14.97 -9.48
CA PHE A 379 6.18 -14.84 -10.87
C PHE A 379 7.19 -15.96 -11.15
N PRO A 380 6.80 -17.08 -11.77
CA PRO A 380 7.65 -18.28 -11.82
C PRO A 380 8.83 -18.18 -12.79
N SER A 381 8.72 -17.42 -13.88
CA SER A 381 9.77 -17.31 -14.89
C SER A 381 10.66 -16.08 -14.73
N ALA A 382 11.88 -16.14 -15.27
CA ALA A 382 12.80 -15.00 -15.30
C ALA A 382 12.20 -13.78 -16.02
N ARG A 383 11.39 -14.02 -17.05
CA ARG A 383 10.75 -12.96 -17.84
C ARG A 383 9.62 -12.28 -17.06
N GLU A 384 8.76 -13.05 -16.39
CA GLU A 384 7.71 -12.49 -15.53
C GLU A 384 8.32 -11.69 -14.38
N LYS A 385 9.35 -12.22 -13.70
CA LYS A 385 10.07 -11.50 -12.63
C LYS A 385 10.63 -10.17 -13.14
N TYR A 386 11.29 -10.18 -14.30
CA TYR A 386 11.84 -8.97 -14.89
C TYR A 386 10.75 -7.93 -15.22
N LEU A 387 9.64 -8.37 -15.83
CA LEU A 387 8.53 -7.48 -16.18
C LEU A 387 7.81 -6.94 -14.95
N ALA A 388 7.62 -7.77 -13.91
CA ALA A 388 7.02 -7.35 -12.65
C ALA A 388 7.90 -6.34 -11.91
N GLU A 389 9.22 -6.57 -11.84
CA GLU A 389 10.16 -5.61 -11.26
C GLU A 389 10.22 -4.30 -12.06
N ALA A 390 10.18 -4.38 -13.39
CA ALA A 390 10.11 -3.20 -14.26
C ALA A 390 8.82 -2.40 -13.99
N ALA A 391 7.65 -3.07 -13.97
CA ALA A 391 6.38 -2.45 -13.67
C ALA A 391 6.40 -1.78 -12.28
N CYS A 392 6.87 -2.49 -11.26
CA CYS A 392 7.02 -1.95 -9.91
C CYS A 392 7.91 -0.70 -9.88
N ARG A 393 9.06 -0.72 -10.57
CA ARG A 393 9.98 0.41 -10.60
C ARG A 393 9.39 1.63 -11.32
N HIS A 394 8.72 1.42 -12.45
CA HIS A 394 8.03 2.49 -13.18
C HIS A 394 6.90 3.09 -12.33
N LEU A 395 6.12 2.25 -11.65
CA LEU A 395 5.07 2.70 -10.72
C LEU A 395 5.65 3.53 -9.57
N ALA A 396 6.69 3.04 -8.88
CA ALA A 396 7.31 3.75 -7.77
C ALA A 396 7.88 5.10 -8.19
N THR A 397 8.57 5.14 -9.33
CA THR A 397 9.16 6.36 -9.91
C THR A 397 8.06 7.38 -10.27
N MET A 398 7.01 6.94 -10.96
CA MET A 398 5.86 7.79 -11.31
C MET A 398 5.15 8.32 -10.06
N CYS A 399 4.93 7.47 -9.05
CA CYS A 399 4.30 7.86 -7.78
C CYS A 399 5.10 8.95 -7.07
N ARG A 400 6.44 8.84 -7.05
CA ARG A 400 7.30 9.89 -6.51
C ARG A 400 7.13 11.21 -7.25
N MET A 401 7.18 11.20 -8.58
CA MET A 401 7.06 12.41 -9.39
C MET A 401 5.69 13.08 -9.22
N TYR A 402 4.60 12.32 -9.11
CA TYR A 402 3.29 12.89 -8.80
C TYR A 402 3.17 13.45 -7.39
N ASN A 403 3.81 12.80 -6.41
CA ASN A 403 3.89 13.34 -5.06
C ASN A 403 4.58 14.70 -5.09
N ASP A 404 5.79 14.76 -5.67
CA ASP A 404 6.60 15.98 -5.79
C ASP A 404 5.88 17.10 -6.57
N TYR A 405 5.16 16.75 -7.64
CA TYR A 405 4.35 17.69 -8.40
C TYR A 405 3.27 18.36 -7.52
N GLY A 406 2.63 17.59 -6.64
CA GLY A 406 1.56 18.05 -5.76
C GLY A 406 2.04 18.70 -4.46
N SER A 407 3.25 18.37 -4.01
CA SER A 407 3.79 18.80 -2.72
C SER A 407 4.72 20.00 -2.78
N LEU A 408 5.06 20.53 -3.96
CA LEU A 408 6.07 21.58 -4.14
C LEU A 408 6.00 22.71 -3.11
N ALA A 409 4.83 23.30 -2.88
CA ALA A 409 4.68 24.43 -1.96
C ALA A 409 4.96 24.04 -0.51
N ARG A 410 4.56 22.82 -0.10
CA ARG A 410 4.86 22.25 1.22
C ARG A 410 6.35 21.98 1.34
N ASP A 411 6.93 21.28 0.37
CA ASP A 411 8.34 20.87 0.42
C ASP A 411 9.27 22.08 0.48
N ARG A 412 8.96 23.16 -0.25
CA ARG A 412 9.69 24.43 -0.16
C ARG A 412 9.60 25.06 1.25
N ALA A 413 8.43 25.01 1.89
CA ALA A 413 8.24 25.55 3.24
C ALA A 413 8.97 24.72 4.31
N GLU A 414 9.03 23.40 4.12
CA GLU A 414 9.69 22.44 5.02
C GLU A 414 11.18 22.25 4.70
N ARG A 415 11.68 22.86 3.62
CA ARG A 415 13.04 22.69 3.07
C ARG A 415 13.36 21.23 2.69
N ASN A 416 12.35 20.49 2.28
CA ASN A 416 12.48 19.14 1.76
C ASN A 416 12.94 19.18 0.30
N LEU A 417 13.83 18.25 -0.08
CA LEU A 417 14.27 18.09 -1.46
C LEU A 417 13.12 17.56 -2.32
N ASN A 418 12.82 18.28 -3.40
CA ASN A 418 11.83 17.93 -4.41
C ASN A 418 12.52 17.64 -5.76
N SER A 419 11.90 16.79 -6.59
CA SER A 419 12.36 16.50 -7.96
C SER A 419 12.77 17.75 -8.76
N ILE A 420 12.02 18.85 -8.65
CA ILE A 420 12.30 20.05 -9.47
C ILE A 420 13.55 20.83 -9.03
N ASN A 421 14.12 20.52 -7.86
CA ASN A 421 15.33 21.17 -7.38
C ASN A 421 16.58 20.65 -8.07
N PHE A 422 16.49 19.54 -8.82
CA PHE A 422 17.63 18.98 -9.53
C PHE A 422 18.11 19.90 -10.66
N PRO A 423 19.43 20.03 -10.89
CA PRO A 423 20.00 20.91 -11.90
C PRO A 423 19.44 20.69 -13.32
N GLU A 424 19.03 19.46 -13.65
CA GLU A 424 18.42 19.08 -14.93
C GLU A 424 17.12 19.84 -15.24
N PHE A 425 16.43 20.36 -14.22
CA PHE A 425 15.23 21.20 -14.37
C PHE A 425 15.55 22.69 -14.52
N SER A 426 16.81 23.10 -14.34
CA SER A 426 17.24 24.48 -14.51
C SER A 426 17.49 24.78 -15.99
N ARG A 427 16.54 25.45 -16.65
CA ARG A 427 16.78 25.98 -18.00
C ARG A 427 17.79 27.13 -17.91
N GLY A 428 18.90 27.02 -18.64
CA GLY A 428 20.00 27.98 -18.58
C GLY A 428 19.56 29.44 -18.62
N GLY A 429 19.69 30.13 -17.49
CA GLY A 429 19.85 31.59 -17.37
C GLY A 429 18.65 32.49 -17.65
N ALA A 430 17.40 32.01 -17.69
CA ALA A 430 16.24 32.87 -17.96
C ALA A 430 15.55 33.36 -16.67
N SER A 431 15.87 34.61 -16.31
CA SER A 431 15.16 35.57 -15.43
C SER A 431 13.98 35.06 -14.58
N ASN A 432 14.20 35.12 -13.26
CA ASN A 432 13.23 35.02 -12.17
C ASN A 432 12.03 35.98 -12.36
N VAL A 433 10.93 35.45 -12.87
CA VAL A 433 9.60 35.92 -12.48
C VAL A 433 9.00 34.79 -11.66
N ASP A 434 8.93 35.01 -10.34
CA ASP A 434 8.45 34.03 -9.37
C ASP A 434 7.11 33.44 -9.82
N GLY A 435 7.10 32.13 -10.09
CA GLY A 435 5.92 31.34 -10.50
C GLY A 435 5.89 30.87 -11.96
N ALA A 436 6.50 31.58 -12.91
CA ALA A 436 6.54 31.14 -14.31
C ALA A 436 7.54 29.97 -14.53
N ASP A 437 8.64 29.98 -13.78
CA ASP A 437 9.65 28.92 -13.80
C ASP A 437 9.16 27.64 -13.11
N ASP A 438 8.47 27.76 -11.96
CA ASP A 438 7.90 26.62 -11.24
C ASP A 438 6.88 25.84 -12.08
N GLU A 439 5.97 26.53 -12.78
CA GLU A 439 5.00 25.87 -13.65
C GLU A 439 5.67 25.20 -14.86
N ALA A 440 6.77 25.76 -15.39
CA ALA A 440 7.55 25.11 -16.44
C ALA A 440 8.28 23.86 -15.93
N LYS A 441 8.88 23.93 -14.74
CA LYS A 441 9.54 22.78 -14.08
C LYS A 441 8.54 21.69 -13.73
N LYS A 442 7.37 22.05 -13.19
CA LYS A 442 6.25 21.13 -12.92
C LYS A 442 5.72 20.49 -14.20
N ALA A 443 5.58 21.24 -15.28
CA ALA A 443 5.18 20.68 -16.58
C ALA A 443 6.22 19.69 -17.11
N ALA A 444 7.51 19.98 -16.96
CA ALA A 444 8.58 19.05 -17.32
C ALA A 444 8.54 17.78 -16.45
N LEU A 445 8.38 17.91 -15.13
CA LEU A 445 8.25 16.78 -14.21
C LEU A 445 7.04 15.90 -14.56
N PHE A 446 5.89 16.54 -14.82
CA PHE A 446 4.66 15.84 -15.22
C PHE A 446 4.84 15.07 -16.53
N ALA A 447 5.56 15.64 -17.51
CA ALA A 447 5.85 14.94 -18.76
C ALA A 447 6.74 13.69 -18.55
N VAL A 448 7.71 13.74 -17.64
CA VAL A 448 8.52 12.57 -17.28
C VAL A 448 7.68 11.54 -16.51
N ALA A 449 6.79 11.98 -15.61
CA ALA A 449 5.88 11.08 -14.90
C ALA A 449 4.94 10.33 -15.85
N GLU A 450 4.41 11.00 -16.88
CA GLU A 450 3.57 10.36 -17.91
C GLU A 450 4.39 9.42 -18.83
N TYR A 451 5.68 9.68 -19.04
CA TYR A 451 6.57 8.71 -19.68
C TYR A 451 6.71 7.44 -18.83
N GLU A 452 6.99 7.57 -17.53
CA GLU A 452 7.06 6.43 -16.60
C GLU A 452 5.73 5.66 -16.55
N ARG A 453 4.60 6.37 -16.60
CA ARG A 453 3.26 5.77 -16.74
C ARG A 453 3.13 4.92 -18.00
N SER A 454 3.56 5.44 -19.16
CA SER A 454 3.50 4.68 -20.41
C SER A 454 4.39 3.43 -20.38
N CYS A 455 5.51 3.48 -19.66
CA CYS A 455 6.38 2.33 -19.45
C CYS A 455 5.75 1.31 -18.51
N LEU A 456 5.08 1.76 -17.45
CA LEU A 456 4.29 0.91 -16.57
C LEU A 456 3.20 0.17 -17.35
N ASP A 457 2.39 0.89 -18.12
CA ASP A 457 1.32 0.29 -18.92
C ASP A 457 1.87 -0.76 -19.89
N LEU A 458 2.99 -0.45 -20.58
CA LEU A 458 3.67 -1.40 -21.47
C LEU A 458 4.19 -2.64 -20.73
N ALA A 459 4.74 -2.48 -19.53
CA ALA A 459 5.25 -3.60 -18.74
C ALA A 459 4.10 -4.52 -18.28
N LEU A 460 2.99 -3.93 -17.80
CA LEU A 460 1.79 -4.68 -17.40
C LEU A 460 1.15 -5.39 -18.60
N ASP A 461 1.01 -4.71 -19.74
CA ASP A 461 0.49 -5.29 -20.99
C ASP A 461 1.32 -6.48 -21.51
N ARG A 462 2.61 -6.52 -21.18
CA ARG A 462 3.50 -7.64 -21.51
C ARG A 462 3.38 -8.75 -20.48
N LEU A 463 3.32 -8.40 -19.20
CA LEU A 463 3.16 -9.35 -18.11
C LEU A 463 1.83 -10.11 -18.20
N GLU A 464 0.73 -9.46 -18.57
CA GLU A 464 -0.58 -10.10 -18.80
C GLU A 464 -0.56 -11.14 -19.94
N LYS A 465 0.41 -11.05 -20.84
CA LYS A 465 0.58 -11.99 -21.97
C LYS A 465 1.53 -13.15 -21.65
N GLU A 466 2.13 -13.16 -20.46
CA GLU A 466 2.91 -14.31 -20.00
C GLU A 466 1.95 -15.45 -19.59
N PRO A 467 2.38 -16.72 -19.75
CA PRO A 467 1.50 -17.89 -19.72
C PRO A 467 1.04 -18.36 -18.33
#